data_AF-A0AAP0NM59-F1
#
_entry.id   AF-A0AAP0NM59-F1
#
_cell.length_a   1.000
_cell.length_b   1.000
_cell.length_c   1.000
_cell.angle_alpha   90.00
_cell.angle_beta   90.00
_cell.angle_gamma   90.00
#
_symmetry.space_group_name_H-M   'P 1'
#
loop_
_entity.id
_entity.type
_entity.pdbx_description
1 polymer ?
#
loop_
_entity_poly.entity_id
_entity_poly.type
_entity_poly.pdbx_seq_one_letter_code
_entity_poly.pdbx_strand_id
1 'polypeptide(L)'
;MAKMSKESNLLVTFSKHHFGLFNKASELSTLCGVEVAIIIFSPGKKVFSFGHPCVEMAKMSKESNLLVTFSKHHSGISNKATLEELKQNIAKQANKLMIEASNLPPFLEGRK
;
A
#
# COMPACT_ATOMS: atom_id res chain seq x y z
N MET A 1 -25.75 -12.42 -18.03
CA MET A 1 -25.96 -11.02 -17.61
C MET A 1 -25.87 -10.15 -18.85
N ALA A 2 -26.89 -9.35 -19.17
CA ALA A 2 -26.93 -8.53 -20.39
C ALA A 2 -26.82 -7.04 -20.05
N LYS A 3 -26.25 -6.23 -20.95
CA LYS A 3 -26.17 -4.78 -20.79
C LYS A 3 -27.58 -4.19 -20.86
N MET A 4 -27.94 -3.34 -19.89
CA MET A 4 -29.20 -2.57 -19.95
C MET A 4 -29.15 -1.58 -21.12
N SER A 5 -30.20 -1.56 -21.92
CA SER A 5 -30.34 -0.66 -23.07
C SER A 5 -30.83 0.74 -22.70
N LYS A 6 -31.74 0.85 -21.73
CA LYS A 6 -32.33 2.14 -21.33
C LYS A 6 -31.39 2.90 -20.40
N GLU A 7 -30.93 4.06 -20.86
CA GLU A 7 -29.96 4.90 -20.13
C GLU A 7 -30.44 5.30 -18.72
N SER A 8 -31.71 5.69 -18.56
CA SER A 8 -32.25 6.03 -17.23
C SER A 8 -32.18 4.85 -16.25
N ASN A 9 -32.46 3.65 -16.73
CA ASN A 9 -32.42 2.44 -15.90
C ASN A 9 -30.98 2.05 -15.60
N LEU A 10 -30.07 2.23 -16.56
CA LEU A 10 -28.63 2.01 -16.39
C LEU A 10 -28.07 2.93 -15.30
N LEU A 11 -28.41 4.23 -15.33
CA LEU A 11 -27.95 5.21 -14.34
C LEU A 11 -28.51 4.94 -12.93
N VAL A 12 -29.81 4.65 -12.81
CA VAL A 12 -30.43 4.33 -11.51
C VAL A 12 -29.83 3.06 -10.92
N THR A 13 -29.67 2.03 -11.75
CA THR A 13 -29.06 0.76 -11.35
C THR A 13 -27.59 0.98 -10.96
N PHE A 14 -26.83 1.75 -11.73
CA PHE A 14 -25.46 2.11 -11.35
C PHE A 14 -25.41 2.75 -9.97
N SER A 15 -26.24 3.76 -9.71
CA SER A 15 -26.28 4.46 -8.43
C SER A 15 -26.56 3.53 -7.26
N LYS A 16 -27.52 2.61 -7.41
CA LYS A 16 -27.85 1.62 -6.36
C LYS A 16 -26.75 0.58 -6.16
N HIS A 17 -26.22 0.03 -7.26
CA HIS A 17 -25.29 -1.09 -7.20
C HIS A 17 -23.90 -0.70 -6.73
N HIS A 18 -23.35 0.44 -7.19
CA HIS A 18 -22.02 0.85 -6.75
C HIS A 18 -22.00 1.21 -5.27
N PHE A 19 -23.06 1.83 -4.74
CA PHE A 19 -23.21 2.11 -3.32
C PHE A 19 -23.31 0.83 -2.48
N GLY A 20 -24.14 -0.13 -2.91
CA GLY A 20 -24.24 -1.44 -2.25
C GLY A 20 -22.92 -2.21 -2.27
N LEU A 21 -22.15 -2.10 -3.36
CA LEU A 21 -20.83 -2.69 -3.47
C LEU A 21 -19.84 -2.07 -2.46
N PHE A 22 -19.83 -0.74 -2.31
CA PHE A 22 -18.99 -0.07 -1.31
C PHE A 22 -19.34 -0.48 0.13
N ASN A 23 -20.62 -0.60 0.46
CA ASN A 23 -21.04 -1.05 1.78
C ASN A 23 -20.55 -2.48 2.08
N LYS A 24 -20.71 -3.40 1.12
CA LYS A 24 -20.20 -4.77 1.27
C LYS A 24 -18.68 -4.83 1.38
N ALA A 25 -17.98 -3.99 0.63
CA ALA A 25 -16.53 -3.89 0.69
C ALA A 25 -16.06 -3.38 2.07
N SER A 26 -16.75 -2.38 2.63
CA SER A 26 -16.50 -1.86 3.98
C SER A 26 -16.79 -2.89 5.07
N GLU A 27 -17.88 -3.64 4.93
CA GLU A 27 -18.21 -4.72 5.85
C GLU A 27 -17.15 -5.82 5.80
N LEU A 28 -16.78 -6.27 4.59
CA LEU A 28 -15.75 -7.29 4.39
C LEU A 28 -14.39 -6.85 4.93
N SER A 29 -13.97 -5.61 4.64
CA SER A 29 -12.69 -5.08 5.15
C SER A 29 -12.66 -5.05 6.67
N THR A 30 -13.79 -4.68 7.30
CA THR A 30 -13.93 -4.63 8.76
C THR A 30 -13.94 -6.01 9.39
N LEU A 31 -14.74 -6.96 8.85
CA LEU A 31 -14.90 -8.29 9.42
C LEU A 31 -13.66 -9.17 9.25
N CYS A 32 -12.98 -9.04 8.12
CA CYS A 32 -11.86 -9.90 7.77
C CYS A 32 -10.49 -9.23 7.93
N GLY A 33 -10.44 -7.94 8.25
CA GLY A 33 -9.20 -7.17 8.32
C GLY A 33 -8.44 -7.16 7.00
N VAL A 34 -9.16 -7.18 5.87
CA VAL A 34 -8.57 -7.23 4.52
C VAL A 34 -8.45 -5.84 3.93
N GLU A 35 -7.41 -5.63 3.12
CA GLU A 35 -7.23 -4.40 2.38
C GLU A 35 -8.05 -4.45 1.08
N VAL A 36 -8.80 -3.39 0.82
CA VAL A 36 -9.72 -3.32 -0.30
C VAL A 36 -9.55 -2.00 -1.03
N ALA A 37 -9.49 -2.03 -2.35
CA ALA A 37 -9.56 -0.85 -3.20
C ALA A 37 -10.50 -1.11 -4.39
N ILE A 38 -11.44 -0.20 -4.61
CA ILE A 38 -12.44 -0.25 -5.68
C ILE A 38 -12.42 1.08 -6.43
N ILE A 39 -12.32 1.04 -7.76
CA ILE A 39 -12.45 2.20 -8.65
C ILE A 39 -13.49 1.86 -9.72
N ILE A 40 -14.47 2.74 -9.92
CA ILE A 40 -15.59 2.55 -10.84
C ILE A 40 -15.77 3.79 -11.71
N PHE A 41 -15.79 3.58 -13.03
CA PHE A 41 -16.18 4.60 -14.01
C PHE A 41 -17.67 4.49 -14.29
N SER A 42 -18.43 5.54 -14.00
CA SER A 42 -19.86 5.56 -14.25
C SER A 42 -20.18 5.71 -15.74
N PRO A 43 -21.38 5.30 -16.19
CA PRO A 43 -21.88 5.63 -17.52
C PRO A 43 -21.86 7.15 -17.80
N GLY A 44 -22.07 7.96 -16.76
CA GLY A 44 -21.94 9.42 -16.80
C GLY A 44 -20.50 9.94 -16.77
N LYS A 45 -19.49 9.09 -17.03
CA LYS A 45 -18.05 9.44 -17.10
C LYS A 45 -17.48 10.05 -15.81
N LYS A 46 -18.07 9.75 -14.65
CA LYS A 46 -17.57 10.15 -13.33
C LYS A 46 -16.85 8.98 -12.66
N VAL A 47 -15.78 9.27 -11.92
CA VAL A 47 -15.03 8.27 -11.16
C VAL A 47 -15.56 8.20 -9.73
N PHE A 48 -15.77 6.99 -9.24
CA PHE A 48 -16.12 6.69 -7.85
C PHE A 48 -15.11 5.71 -7.28
N SER A 49 -14.68 5.92 -6.03
CA SER A 49 -13.67 5.08 -5.39
C SER A 49 -13.98 4.79 -3.93
N PHE A 50 -13.59 3.60 -3.47
CA PHE A 50 -13.62 3.18 -2.07
C PHE A 50 -12.31 2.45 -1.73
N GLY A 51 -11.83 2.57 -0.49
CA GLY A 51 -10.85 1.62 0.01
C GLY A 51 -10.45 1.78 1.47
N HIS A 52 -9.76 0.75 1.96
CA HIS A 52 -9.47 0.52 3.37
C HIS A 52 -8.19 -0.32 3.53
N PRO A 53 -7.27 0.01 4.48
CA PRO A 53 -7.21 1.24 5.27
C PRO A 53 -6.53 2.36 4.48
N CYS A 54 -7.20 3.53 4.36
CA CYS A 54 -6.74 4.73 3.66
C CYS A 54 -6.28 4.51 2.20
N VAL A 55 -7.09 4.95 1.24
CA VAL A 55 -6.72 4.97 -0.19
C VAL A 55 -5.67 6.07 -0.43
N GLU A 56 -4.40 5.80 -0.18
CA GLU A 56 -3.33 6.54 -0.86
C GLU A 56 -3.31 6.10 -2.33
N MET A 57 -4.16 6.78 -3.10
CA MET A 57 -4.58 6.52 -4.48
C MET A 57 -3.46 6.56 -5.53
N ALA A 58 -2.18 6.58 -5.13
CA ALA A 58 -1.06 7.02 -5.97
C ALA A 58 -0.13 5.91 -6.52
N LYS A 59 -0.32 4.62 -6.19
CA LYS A 59 0.64 3.57 -6.60
C LYS A 59 0.13 2.48 -7.55
N MET A 60 -1.18 2.43 -7.87
CA MET A 60 -1.76 1.31 -8.63
C MET A 60 -2.22 1.64 -10.06
N SER A 61 -2.04 2.88 -10.53
CA SER A 61 -2.41 3.27 -11.89
C SER A 61 -1.22 3.16 -12.84
N LYS A 62 -0.75 1.93 -13.11
CA LYS A 62 -0.10 1.63 -14.39
C LYS A 62 -0.72 0.35 -14.94
N GLU A 63 -1.50 0.54 -16.01
CA GLU A 63 -1.91 -0.47 -16.98
C GLU A 63 -2.85 -1.58 -16.49
N SER A 64 -4.16 -1.30 -16.44
CA SER A 64 -5.20 -2.20 -16.97
C SER A 64 -6.59 -1.62 -16.74
N ASN A 65 -7.46 -1.75 -17.74
CA ASN A 65 -8.88 -1.46 -17.66
C ASN A 65 -9.59 -2.51 -16.79
N LEU A 66 -9.38 -2.48 -15.47
CA LEU A 66 -10.19 -3.07 -14.39
C LEU A 66 -9.30 -3.19 -13.17
N LEU A 67 -9.67 -2.61 -12.02
CA LEU A 67 -9.00 -3.02 -10.78
C LEU A 67 -9.89 -2.83 -9.55
N VAL A 68 -10.67 -3.85 -9.25
CA VAL A 68 -10.97 -4.14 -7.85
C VAL A 68 -9.82 -5.01 -7.35
N THR A 69 -9.02 -4.50 -6.42
CA THR A 69 -7.97 -5.30 -5.76
C THR A 69 -8.42 -5.60 -4.34
N PHE A 70 -8.41 -6.89 -4.01
CA PHE A 70 -8.53 -7.38 -2.65
C PHE A 70 -7.20 -8.01 -2.28
N SER A 71 -6.52 -7.48 -1.27
CA SER A 71 -5.31 -8.09 -0.73
C SER A 71 -5.56 -8.43 0.73
N LYS A 72 -5.42 -9.72 1.06
CA LYS A 72 -5.41 -10.13 2.46
C LYS A 72 -4.07 -9.73 3.05
N HIS A 73 -4.09 -8.85 4.05
CA HIS A 73 -2.92 -8.65 4.89
C HIS A 73 -2.65 -9.98 5.59
N HIS A 74 -1.66 -10.76 5.12
CA HIS A 74 -0.97 -11.64 6.05
C HIS A 74 -0.39 -10.68 7.07
N SER A 75 -0.76 -10.82 8.35
CA SER A 75 -0.05 -10.15 9.42
C SER A 75 1.39 -10.69 9.47
N GLY A 76 2.20 -10.35 8.47
CA GLY A 76 3.57 -10.00 8.73
C GLY A 76 3.47 -8.83 9.67
N ILE A 77 3.76 -9.10 10.94
CA ILE A 77 4.01 -8.14 11.98
C ILE A 77 4.65 -6.92 11.33
N SER A 78 3.90 -5.81 11.26
CA SER A 78 4.51 -4.53 10.92
C SER A 78 5.41 -4.22 12.11
N ASN A 79 6.67 -4.64 12.02
CA ASN A 79 7.69 -4.27 12.97
C ASN A 79 7.86 -2.75 12.82
N LYS A 80 7.03 -1.96 13.49
CA LYS A 80 7.31 -0.54 13.78
C LYS A 80 8.58 -0.38 14.65
N ALA A 81 9.22 -1.49 15.03
CA ALA A 81 10.59 -1.53 15.55
C ALA A 81 11.67 -1.23 14.48
N THR A 82 11.34 -1.00 13.21
CA THR A 82 12.33 -1.08 12.11
C THR A 82 13.20 0.15 11.83
N LEU A 83 12.86 1.37 12.25
CA LEU A 83 13.69 2.53 11.91
C LEU A 83 14.64 2.95 13.03
N GLU A 84 14.16 3.02 14.27
CA GLU A 84 14.99 3.48 15.39
C GLU A 84 16.01 2.43 15.83
N GLU A 85 15.65 1.15 15.81
CA GLU A 85 16.57 0.05 16.11
C GLU A 85 17.66 -0.07 15.03
N LEU A 86 17.32 0.18 13.76
CA LEU A 86 18.28 0.24 12.66
C LEU A 86 19.24 1.43 12.80
N LYS A 87 18.73 2.62 13.14
CA LYS A 87 19.57 3.81 13.41
C LYS A 87 20.55 3.55 14.55
N GLN A 88 20.09 2.94 15.64
CA GLN A 88 20.94 2.61 16.78
C GLN A 88 22.01 1.57 16.43
N ASN A 89 21.69 0.57 15.60
CA ASN A 89 22.66 -0.44 15.17
C ASN A 89 23.74 0.12 14.22
N ILE A 90 23.39 1.07 13.35
CA ILE A 90 24.38 1.76 12.49
C ILE A 90 25.31 2.62 13.36
N ALA A 91 24.77 3.37 14.32
CA ALA A 91 25.57 4.20 15.22
C ALA A 91 26.57 3.36 16.06
N LYS A 92 26.14 2.18 16.54
CA LYS A 92 27.03 1.25 17.26
C LYS A 92 28.15 0.71 16.37
N GLN A 93 27.86 0.38 15.11
CA GLN A 93 28.88 -0.11 14.18
C GLN A 93 29.90 0.98 13.80
N ALA A 94 29.45 2.21 13.57
CA ALA A 94 30.34 3.33 13.26
C ALA A 94 31.36 3.58 14.40
N ASN A 95 30.89 3.57 15.65
CA ASN A 95 31.76 3.73 16.81
C ASN A 95 32.76 2.58 16.96
N LYS A 96 32.36 1.33 16.67
CA LYS A 96 33.26 0.18 16.70
C LYS A 96 34.39 0.32 15.68
N LEU A 97 34.07 0.71 14.45
CA LEU A 97 35.07 0.92 13.39
C LEU A 97 36.03 2.07 13.72
N MET A 98 35.54 3.15 14.34
CA MET A 98 36.37 4.27 14.75
C MET A 98 37.38 3.88 15.84
N ILE A 99 36.98 3.00 16.75
CA ILE A 99 37.86 2.44 17.80
C ILE A 99 38.89 1.46 17.20
N GLU A 100 38.49 0.60 16.25
CA GLU A 100 39.42 -0.30 15.55
C GLU A 100 40.45 0.49 14.71
N ALA A 101 40.03 1.57 14.05
CA ALA A 101 40.93 2.43 13.28
C ALA A 101 41.94 3.20 14.15
N SER A 102 41.55 3.54 15.39
CA SER A 102 42.44 4.21 16.36
C SER A 102 43.37 3.25 17.11
N ASN A 103 43.12 1.94 17.02
CA ASN A 103 43.98 0.88 17.57
C ASN A 103 44.85 0.18 16.52
N LEU A 104 44.86 0.65 15.27
CA LEU A 104 45.69 0.07 14.22
C LEU A 104 47.16 0.43 14.48
N PRO A 105 48.10 -0.55 14.54
CA PRO A 105 49.52 -0.23 14.68
C PRO A 105 49.97 0.57 13.45
N PRO A 106 50.93 1.52 13.58
CA PRO A 106 51.43 2.29 12.46
C PRO A 106 51.97 1.33 11.38
N PHE A 107 51.24 1.21 10.26
CA PHE A 107 51.74 0.51 9.10
C PHE A 107 52.92 1.32 8.57
N LEU A 108 54.11 0.70 8.61
CA LEU A 108 55.40 1.33 8.35
C LEU A 108 55.38 2.15 7.06
N GLU A 109 55.24 3.46 7.22
CA GLU A 109 55.59 4.44 6.20
C GLU A 109 57.12 4.43 6.06
N GLY A 110 57.59 3.89 4.94
CA GLY A 110 58.97 4.07 4.50
C GLY A 110 59.85 2.81 4.58
N ARG A 111 59.77 1.95 3.56
CA ARG A 111 61.00 1.32 3.05
C ARG A 111 61.56 2.24 1.95
N LYS A 112 62.61 2.98 2.29
CA LYS A 112 63.62 3.39 1.31
C LYS A 112 64.54 2.23 1.02
#